data_AF-A0A409YU68-F1
#
_entry.id   AF-A0A409YU68-F1
#
_cell.length_a   1.000
_cell.length_b   1.000
_cell.length_c   1.000
_cell.angle_alpha   90.00
_cell.angle_beta   90.00
_cell.angle_gamma   90.00
#
_symmetry.space_group_name_H-M   'P 1'
#
loop_
_entity.id
_entity.type
_entity.pdbx_description
1 polymer ?
#
loop_
_entity_poly.entity_id
_entity_poly.type
_entity_poly.pdbx_seq_one_letter_code
_entity_poly.pdbx_strand_id
1 'polypeptide(L)'
;MATAVLLPTQTPADYHRIISPTLEVPNDPEISVPVGLLACQRDPLRKSIETTVVSVSVYQPPAAPAGKKTKKSVIAPDIPNETLLHVLLHDTVIFPEGGGQPTDTGVITTKDNANWDVVQCKRHGGHAVHYVKIPSGVEVDAALVAFTPGAKVTAALGEEGYSRRYDHMSMHTSQHLLSALLETRLDLPTLSWSLTSYPSPCYVEIPRGMTQEEVMAIQTEANNLVFEGRRVHVEVEELNEKPAEVPKLESGRSVGKALPEDYTGGVKRVVVIDGVDRNPCCGTHLPSIHNLQLFLLPHTEALSRSSATSARLYFLAGPRLIAHLTQTHNLLTSTSAILSCGAPLVPERVNQVVEERKKAEKRVNDTETELAGHIASGLVDSIKIHSGGLFKKHVHRTDDTGNALGFLTSIAFAVGAALSDAEGNNDHVLVLSSSPSSQNSSSISTVLILGSDDAKVKAAGEGLKAKLGVKGGGKGPRWSGKFTGVWKENRENVVIDEILVSL
;
A
#
# COMPACT_ATOMS: atom_id res chain seq x y z
N MET A 1 -21.47 32.35 3.98
CA MET A 1 -20.12 31.80 3.78
C MET A 1 -19.31 32.05 5.04
N ALA A 2 -19.11 31.03 5.86
CA ALA A 2 -18.23 31.12 7.01
C ALA A 2 -16.80 30.83 6.51
N THR A 3 -16.10 31.88 6.08
CA THR A 3 -14.68 31.80 5.79
C THR A 3 -13.97 31.72 7.13
N ALA A 4 -13.73 30.50 7.62
CA ALA A 4 -12.72 30.29 8.64
C ALA A 4 -11.39 30.71 8.00
N VAL A 5 -10.98 31.95 8.28
CA VAL A 5 -9.61 32.39 8.01
C VAL A 5 -8.77 31.54 8.95
N LEU A 6 -8.20 30.44 8.43
CA LEU A 6 -7.08 29.76 9.07
C LEU A 6 -5.98 30.80 9.18
N LEU A 7 -5.87 31.45 10.35
CA LEU A 7 -4.77 32.34 10.64
C LEU A 7 -3.48 31.59 10.32
N PRO A 8 -2.50 32.22 9.66
CA PRO A 8 -1.21 31.59 9.43
C PRO A 8 -0.68 31.12 10.77
N THR A 9 -0.37 29.83 10.85
CA THR A 9 0.16 29.23 12.06
C THR A 9 1.48 29.90 12.37
N GLN A 10 1.50 30.66 13.45
CA GLN A 10 2.74 31.16 14.04
C GLN A 10 3.05 30.28 15.24
N THR A 11 4.32 29.97 15.42
CA THR A 11 4.76 29.29 16.64
C THR A 11 4.56 30.25 17.81
N PRO A 12 3.77 29.89 18.84
CA PRO A 12 3.63 30.70 20.03
C PRO A 12 4.98 30.93 20.71
N ALA A 13 5.19 32.12 21.29
CA ALA A 13 6.45 32.46 21.95
C ALA A 13 6.83 31.50 23.10
N ASP A 14 5.82 30.88 23.73
CA ASP A 14 5.99 29.91 24.82
C ASP A 14 5.90 28.45 24.36
N TYR A 15 5.98 28.19 23.04
CA TYR A 15 6.08 26.82 22.51
C TYR A 15 7.32 26.12 23.03
N HIS A 16 8.48 26.79 23.06
CA HIS A 16 9.73 26.21 23.55
C HIS A 16 10.07 26.76 24.93
N ARG A 17 10.15 25.86 25.92
CA ARG A 17 10.37 26.19 27.33
C ARG A 17 11.60 25.48 27.85
N ILE A 18 12.61 26.25 28.23
CA ILE A 18 13.74 25.72 29.01
C ILE A 18 13.30 25.74 30.47
N ILE A 19 13.18 24.55 31.06
CA ILE A 19 12.75 24.38 32.46
C ILE A 19 13.93 24.11 33.40
N SER A 20 15.15 23.94 32.86
CA SER A 20 16.38 23.90 33.64
C SER A 20 16.86 25.34 33.94
N PRO A 21 17.33 25.62 35.16
CA PRO A 21 17.86 26.93 35.54
C PRO A 21 19.25 27.23 34.94
N THR A 22 19.95 26.20 34.44
CA THR A 22 21.35 26.28 34.01
C THR A 22 21.54 26.02 32.52
N LEU A 23 20.52 25.47 31.84
CA LEU A 23 20.57 25.22 30.42
C LEU A 23 20.35 26.52 29.63
N GLU A 24 21.29 26.85 28.75
CA GLU A 24 21.17 27.96 27.82
C GLU A 24 21.39 27.48 26.38
N VAL A 25 20.77 28.15 25.42
CA VAL A 25 21.08 27.92 24.00
C VAL A 25 22.44 28.56 23.72
N PRO A 26 23.43 27.81 23.17
CA PRO A 26 24.71 28.39 22.82
C PRO A 26 24.54 29.59 21.89
N ASN A 27 25.14 30.72 22.25
CA ASN A 27 25.13 31.96 21.46
C ASN A 27 26.45 32.20 20.70
N ASP A 28 27.49 31.41 21.00
CA ASP A 28 28.77 31.48 20.30
C ASP A 28 28.64 30.86 18.90
N PRO A 29 28.82 31.63 17.81
CA PRO A 29 28.68 31.14 16.44
C PRO A 29 29.72 30.08 16.05
N GLU A 30 30.77 29.87 16.84
CA GLU A 30 31.77 28.81 16.64
C GLU A 30 31.32 27.46 17.23
N ILE A 31 30.29 27.45 18.08
CA ILE A 31 29.78 26.25 18.75
C ILE A 31 28.43 25.86 18.14
N SER A 32 28.31 24.63 17.65
CA SER A 32 27.02 24.14 17.13
C SER A 32 26.01 23.93 18.26
N VAL A 33 24.80 24.47 18.10
CA VAL A 33 23.64 24.24 18.97
C VAL A 33 23.31 22.75 18.96
N PRO A 34 23.18 22.12 20.14
CA PRO A 34 22.97 20.68 20.20
C PRO A 34 21.55 20.29 19.74
N VAL A 35 21.43 19.08 19.20
CA VAL A 35 20.14 18.46 18.87
C VAL A 35 19.29 18.36 20.12
N GLY A 36 18.06 18.89 20.01
CA GLY A 36 17.11 19.11 21.10
C GLY A 36 16.91 20.60 21.37
N LEU A 37 17.88 21.45 21.02
CA LEU A 37 17.81 22.91 21.12
C LEU A 37 17.82 23.63 19.77
N LEU A 38 17.87 22.95 18.63
CA LEU A 38 17.98 23.57 17.30
C LEU A 38 16.83 24.52 16.97
N ALA A 39 17.03 25.49 16.08
CA ALA A 39 16.00 26.43 15.63
C ALA A 39 14.75 25.70 15.11
N CYS A 40 14.89 24.60 14.37
CA CYS A 40 13.76 23.76 13.95
C CYS A 40 12.97 23.09 15.08
N GLN A 41 13.57 22.96 16.27
CA GLN A 41 12.93 22.38 17.46
C GLN A 41 12.40 23.44 18.41
N ARG A 42 12.94 24.67 18.37
CA ARG A 42 12.45 25.85 19.09
C ARG A 42 11.29 26.54 18.37
N ASP A 43 11.39 26.64 17.05
CA ASP A 43 10.37 27.19 16.16
C ASP A 43 10.14 26.23 14.97
N PRO A 44 9.21 25.27 15.11
CA PRO A 44 9.00 24.21 14.14
C PRO A 44 8.41 24.69 12.81
N LEU A 45 7.81 25.88 12.78
CA LEU A 45 7.23 26.50 11.59
C LEU A 45 8.20 27.43 10.85
N ARG A 46 9.37 27.71 11.43
CA ARG A 46 10.41 28.54 10.81
C ARG A 46 10.95 27.89 9.54
N LYS A 47 10.87 28.63 8.42
CA LYS A 47 11.30 28.14 7.09
C LYS A 47 12.77 28.39 6.77
N SER A 48 13.37 29.43 7.35
CA SER A 48 14.74 29.85 7.07
C SER A 48 15.44 30.50 8.29
N ILE A 49 16.76 30.43 8.32
CA ILE A 49 17.62 31.05 9.32
C ILE A 49 18.95 31.48 8.71
N GLU A 50 19.40 32.68 9.05
CA GLU A 50 20.80 33.07 8.87
C GLU A 50 21.64 32.45 9.98
N THR A 51 22.72 31.78 9.62
CA THR A 51 23.56 31.00 10.53
C THR A 51 25.02 31.03 10.08
N THR A 52 25.90 30.51 10.91
CA THR A 52 27.35 30.49 10.67
C THR A 52 27.81 29.06 10.43
N VAL A 53 28.74 28.87 9.50
CA VAL A 53 29.40 27.57 9.29
C VAL A 53 30.41 27.35 10.42
N VAL A 54 30.25 26.24 11.15
CA VAL A 54 31.17 25.82 12.21
C VAL A 54 32.31 25.00 11.62
N SER A 55 31.99 24.03 10.77
CA SER A 55 32.99 23.22 10.09
C SER A 55 32.44 22.63 8.78
N VAL A 56 33.37 22.26 7.89
CA VAL A 56 33.07 21.54 6.65
C VAL A 56 34.10 20.42 6.45
N SER A 57 33.63 19.28 5.95
CA SER A 57 34.51 18.18 5.53
C SER A 57 33.89 17.45 4.33
N VAL A 58 34.71 16.69 3.61
CA VAL A 58 34.24 15.88 2.47
C VAL A 58 33.72 14.55 2.99
N TYR A 59 32.50 14.19 2.58
CA TYR A 59 31.95 12.85 2.75
C TYR A 59 32.23 12.02 1.49
N GLN A 60 32.95 10.93 1.67
CA GLN A 60 33.07 9.89 0.66
C GLN A 60 32.20 8.69 1.08
N PRO A 61 31.30 8.21 0.20
CA PRO A 61 30.50 7.03 0.50
C PRO A 61 31.43 5.84 0.80
N PRO A 62 31.15 5.05 1.85
CA PRO A 62 31.91 3.84 2.10
C PRO A 62 31.82 2.89 0.90
N ALA A 63 32.92 2.21 0.56
CA ALA A 63 32.93 1.24 -0.52
C ALA A 63 31.80 0.21 -0.32
N ALA A 64 31.04 -0.09 -1.38
CA ALA A 64 29.86 -0.94 -1.30
C ALA A 64 30.20 -2.28 -0.61
N PRO A 65 29.51 -2.67 0.47
CA PRO A 65 29.80 -3.92 1.16
C PRO A 65 29.49 -5.10 0.24
N ALA A 66 30.47 -6.00 0.07
CA ALA A 66 30.25 -7.29 -0.56
C ALA A 66 29.32 -8.13 0.33
N GLY A 67 28.04 -8.19 -0.03
CA GLY A 67 27.11 -9.22 0.42
C GLY A 67 26.73 -9.19 1.91
N LYS A 68 25.90 -8.23 2.33
CA LYS A 68 24.98 -8.45 3.46
C LYS A 68 23.75 -7.55 3.31
N LYS A 69 22.60 -8.15 2.97
CA LYS A 69 21.29 -7.49 3.01
C LYS A 69 20.90 -7.25 4.47
N THR A 70 21.26 -6.11 5.03
CA THR A 70 20.64 -5.59 6.25
C THR A 70 19.20 -5.17 5.94
N LYS A 71 18.27 -5.44 6.86
CA LYS A 71 16.87 -5.00 6.76
C LYS A 71 16.87 -3.46 6.64
N LYS A 72 16.49 -2.94 5.48
CA LYS A 72 16.32 -1.50 5.24
C LYS A 72 15.31 -0.95 6.25
N SER A 73 15.73 -0.01 7.11
CA SER A 73 14.81 0.99 7.64
C SER A 73 14.49 1.94 6.49
N VAL A 74 13.53 1.51 5.66
CA VAL A 74 12.94 2.34 4.62
C VAL A 74 12.48 3.64 5.29
N ILE A 75 12.82 4.81 4.74
CA ILE A 75 12.08 6.10 4.77
C ILE A 75 13.05 7.32 4.67
N ALA A 76 14.32 7.21 5.07
CA ALA A 76 15.30 8.27 4.76
C ALA A 76 15.64 8.26 3.24
N PRO A 77 15.84 9.42 2.59
CA PRO A 77 16.39 9.47 1.23
C PRO A 77 17.70 8.68 1.19
N ASP A 78 17.87 7.83 0.17
CA ASP A 78 19.15 7.15 -0.04
C ASP A 78 20.22 8.22 -0.27
N ILE A 79 21.31 8.17 0.49
CA ILE A 79 22.46 9.07 0.26
C ILE A 79 22.94 8.79 -1.17
N PRO A 80 23.00 9.80 -2.05
CA PRO A 80 23.54 9.62 -3.38
C PRO A 80 24.94 9.00 -3.33
N ASN A 81 25.24 8.06 -4.23
CA ASN A 81 26.57 7.47 -4.34
C ASN A 81 27.54 8.43 -5.07
N GLU A 82 27.60 9.66 -4.60
CA GLU A 82 28.42 10.75 -5.11
C GLU A 82 29.16 11.42 -3.94
N THR A 83 30.21 12.18 -4.24
CA THR A 83 30.93 12.95 -3.21
C THR A 83 30.03 14.07 -2.70
N LEU A 84 29.87 14.16 -1.38
CA LEU A 84 29.06 15.19 -0.71
C LEU A 84 29.94 15.98 0.27
N LEU A 85 29.44 17.11 0.74
CA LEU A 85 30.02 17.81 1.88
C LEU A 85 29.24 17.48 3.15
N HIS A 86 29.94 17.30 4.25
CA HIS A 86 29.40 17.40 5.60
C HIS A 86 29.59 18.84 6.08
N VAL A 87 28.49 19.58 6.19
CA VAL A 87 28.49 20.96 6.70
C VAL A 87 27.85 20.98 8.08
N LEU A 88 28.60 21.45 9.07
CA LEU A 88 28.10 21.73 10.41
C LEU A 88 27.80 23.22 10.53
N LEU A 89 26.58 23.56 10.93
CA LEU A 89 26.14 24.93 11.15
C LEU A 89 26.02 25.20 12.65
N HIS A 90 26.13 26.47 13.04
CA HIS A 90 25.88 26.92 14.39
C HIS A 90 24.45 26.55 14.80
N ASP A 91 23.46 26.93 14.00
CA ASP A 91 22.06 26.56 14.18
C ASP A 91 21.40 26.25 12.82
N THR A 92 20.27 25.52 12.82
CA THR A 92 19.61 25.09 11.59
C THR A 92 18.09 24.91 11.72
N VAL A 93 17.38 25.26 10.63
CA VAL A 93 15.96 24.93 10.43
C VAL A 93 15.76 23.58 9.76
N ILE A 94 16.82 22.92 9.28
CA ILE A 94 16.76 21.61 8.63
C ILE A 94 16.90 20.54 9.72
N PHE A 95 15.84 19.79 9.97
CA PHE A 95 15.79 18.80 11.04
C PHE A 95 16.59 17.54 10.65
N PRO A 96 17.52 17.07 11.51
CA PRO A 96 18.34 15.90 11.22
C PRO A 96 17.50 14.61 11.18
N GLU A 97 17.11 14.09 12.33
CA GLU A 97 16.20 12.95 12.51
C GLU A 97 15.98 12.77 14.01
N GLY A 98 14.89 12.12 14.41
CA GLY A 98 14.65 11.85 15.83
C GLY A 98 13.23 11.43 16.15
N GLY A 99 13.07 10.59 17.18
CA GLY A 99 11.76 10.11 17.64
C GLY A 99 11.02 9.21 16.63
N GLY A 100 11.69 8.70 15.58
CA GLY A 100 11.05 8.01 14.46
C GLY A 100 10.66 8.92 13.30
N GLN A 101 10.85 10.25 13.44
CA GLN A 101 10.67 11.21 12.37
C GLN A 101 11.89 11.23 11.43
N PRO A 102 11.69 11.09 10.11
CA PRO A 102 12.76 11.19 9.13
C PRO A 102 13.31 12.61 8.98
N THR A 103 14.47 12.67 8.35
CA THR A 103 15.14 13.91 7.98
C THR A 103 14.34 14.82 7.06
N ASP A 104 14.63 16.11 7.22
CA ASP A 104 14.25 17.14 6.28
C ASP A 104 15.25 17.26 5.13
N THR A 105 14.78 17.93 4.08
CA THR A 105 15.59 18.39 2.96
C THR A 105 15.49 19.90 2.88
N GLY A 106 16.45 20.53 2.22
CA GLY A 106 16.47 21.98 2.10
C GLY A 106 17.62 22.47 1.23
N VAL A 107 17.94 23.75 1.39
CA VAL A 107 19.00 24.45 0.67
C VAL A 107 19.81 25.29 1.65
N ILE A 108 21.10 25.40 1.41
CA ILE A 108 21.96 26.40 2.04
C ILE A 108 22.39 27.40 0.97
N THR A 109 22.13 28.68 1.21
CA THR A 109 22.53 29.78 0.33
C THR A 109 23.77 30.46 0.90
N THR A 110 24.85 30.49 0.13
CA THR A 110 26.12 31.14 0.50
C THR A 110 26.09 32.64 0.16
N LYS A 111 27.08 33.40 0.66
CA LYS A 111 27.13 34.88 0.54
C LYS A 111 27.13 35.40 -0.91
N ASP A 112 27.60 34.60 -1.85
CA ASP A 112 27.59 34.84 -3.29
C ASP A 112 26.23 34.52 -3.96
N ASN A 113 25.19 34.22 -3.16
CA ASN A 113 23.87 33.76 -3.58
C ASN A 113 23.88 32.42 -4.34
N ALA A 114 24.93 31.61 -4.21
CA ALA A 114 24.91 30.24 -4.70
C ALA A 114 24.06 29.36 -3.77
N ASN A 115 23.22 28.52 -4.38
CA ASN A 115 22.34 27.59 -3.68
C ASN A 115 22.93 26.18 -3.70
N TRP A 116 22.94 25.55 -2.52
CA TRP A 116 23.51 24.23 -2.30
C TRP A 116 22.46 23.30 -1.69
N ASP A 117 22.11 22.25 -2.42
CA ASP A 117 21.05 21.32 -2.00
C ASP A 117 21.49 20.46 -0.81
N VAL A 118 20.69 20.45 0.25
CA VAL A 118 20.83 19.55 1.39
C VAL A 118 19.96 18.33 1.16
N VAL A 119 20.59 17.22 0.78
CA VAL A 119 19.88 15.97 0.46
C VAL A 119 19.49 15.19 1.71
N GLN A 120 20.22 15.40 2.80
CA GLN A 120 19.95 14.77 4.08
C GLN A 120 20.60 15.59 5.21
N CYS A 121 19.98 15.59 6.39
CA CYS A 121 20.63 16.00 7.62
C CYS A 121 20.64 14.81 8.59
N LYS A 122 21.75 14.50 9.24
CA LYS A 122 21.80 13.42 10.24
C LYS A 122 22.34 13.90 11.56
N ARG A 123 21.93 13.20 12.61
CA ARG A 123 22.50 13.38 13.93
C ARG A 123 23.83 12.63 14.02
N HIS A 124 24.90 13.33 14.37
CA HIS A 124 26.19 12.74 14.74
C HIS A 124 26.52 13.17 16.17
N GLY A 125 26.32 12.27 17.14
CA GLY A 125 26.35 12.62 18.56
C GLY A 125 25.26 13.64 18.92
N GLY A 126 25.68 14.81 19.41
CA GLY A 126 24.81 15.95 19.72
C GLY A 126 24.61 16.93 18.56
N HIS A 127 25.15 16.69 17.37
CA HIS A 127 25.21 17.69 16.29
C HIS A 127 24.34 17.34 15.07
N ALA A 128 23.83 18.36 14.39
CA ALA A 128 23.12 18.26 13.12
C ALA A 128 24.11 18.45 11.94
N VAL A 129 24.43 17.37 11.24
CA VAL A 129 25.36 17.38 10.10
C VAL A 129 24.58 17.35 8.79
N HIS A 130 24.81 18.34 7.94
CA HIS A 130 24.13 18.49 6.66
C HIS A 130 24.94 17.82 5.56
N TYR A 131 24.32 16.94 4.80
CA TYR A 131 24.86 16.31 3.61
C TYR A 131 24.49 17.18 2.42
N VAL A 132 25.47 17.94 1.94
CA VAL A 132 25.30 18.97 0.93
C VAL A 132 25.83 18.46 -0.40
N LYS A 133 25.02 18.57 -1.45
CA LYS A 133 25.40 18.18 -2.81
C LYS A 133 26.36 19.21 -3.39
N ILE A 134 27.41 18.72 -4.05
CA ILE A 134 28.31 19.56 -4.84
C ILE A 134 27.68 19.73 -6.24
N PRO A 135 27.38 20.96 -6.70
CA PRO A 135 26.83 21.19 -8.03
C PRO A 135 27.74 20.68 -9.14
N SER A 136 27.15 20.19 -10.24
CA SER A 136 27.92 19.69 -11.38
C SER A 136 28.83 20.78 -11.95
N GLY A 137 30.12 20.45 -12.11
CA GLY A 137 31.14 21.38 -12.61
C GLY A 137 31.82 22.23 -11.54
N VAL A 138 31.47 22.05 -10.26
CA VAL A 138 32.19 22.67 -9.13
C VAL A 138 33.19 21.66 -8.56
N GLU A 139 34.46 22.05 -8.52
CA GLU A 139 35.52 21.25 -7.89
C GLU A 139 35.35 21.20 -6.36
N VAL A 140 35.73 20.07 -5.75
CA VAL A 140 35.57 19.85 -4.29
C VAL A 140 36.25 20.94 -3.47
N ASP A 141 37.46 21.36 -3.86
CA ASP A 141 38.20 22.42 -3.16
C ASP A 141 37.46 23.77 -3.21
N ALA A 142 36.86 24.11 -4.35
CA ALA A 142 36.04 25.31 -4.47
C ALA A 142 34.79 25.23 -3.60
N ALA A 143 34.17 24.04 -3.51
CA ALA A 143 33.03 23.79 -2.64
C ALA A 143 33.40 23.92 -1.14
N LEU A 144 34.57 23.47 -0.72
CA LEU A 144 35.07 23.66 0.65
C LEU A 144 35.27 25.14 0.99
N VAL A 145 35.80 25.93 0.06
CA VAL A 145 36.00 27.38 0.25
C VAL A 145 34.66 28.10 0.50
N ALA A 146 33.58 27.70 -0.19
CA ALA A 146 32.25 28.28 -0.02
C ALA A 146 31.68 28.11 1.41
N PHE A 147 32.15 27.08 2.14
CA PHE A 147 31.75 26.76 3.51
C PHE A 147 32.91 26.88 4.50
N THR A 148 33.81 27.85 4.31
CA THR A 148 34.90 28.11 5.26
C THR A 148 34.32 28.40 6.66
N PRO A 149 34.88 27.84 7.76
CA PRO A 149 34.44 28.16 9.12
C PRO A 149 34.34 29.67 9.37
N GLY A 150 33.25 30.10 10.02
CA GLY A 150 32.92 31.51 10.22
C GLY A 150 32.14 32.17 9.07
N ALA A 151 31.96 31.50 7.93
CA ALA A 151 31.15 32.02 6.84
C ALA A 151 29.67 32.11 7.24
N LYS A 152 29.02 33.22 6.89
CA LYS A 152 27.57 33.40 7.05
C LYS A 152 26.82 32.80 5.87
N VAL A 153 25.81 32.00 6.16
CA VAL A 153 24.95 31.32 5.18
C VAL A 153 23.49 31.40 5.61
N THR A 154 22.56 31.21 4.66
CA THR A 154 21.14 31.05 4.98
C THR A 154 20.74 29.60 4.77
N ALA A 155 20.29 28.91 5.82
CA ALA A 155 19.68 27.59 5.70
C ALA A 155 18.16 27.74 5.54
N ALA A 156 17.56 27.07 4.56
CA ALA A 156 16.13 27.13 4.31
C ALA A 156 15.56 25.78 3.86
N LEU A 157 14.29 25.51 4.18
CA LEU A 157 13.61 24.28 3.74
C LEU A 157 13.15 24.34 2.27
N GLY A 158 12.96 25.54 1.73
CA GLY A 158 12.23 25.71 0.46
C GLY A 158 10.76 25.27 0.56
N GLU A 159 10.03 25.30 -0.54
CA GLU A 159 8.60 24.98 -0.53
C GLU A 159 8.32 23.48 -0.37
N GLU A 160 9.08 22.63 -1.08
CA GLU A 160 8.95 21.18 -0.99
C GLU A 160 9.42 20.65 0.37
N GLY A 161 10.57 21.12 0.86
CA GLY A 161 11.06 20.75 2.18
C GLY A 161 10.13 21.22 3.30
N TYR A 162 9.52 22.40 3.17
CA TYR A 162 8.52 22.85 4.13
C TYR A 162 7.24 22.02 4.08
N SER A 163 6.75 21.66 2.90
CA SER A 163 5.59 20.78 2.74
C SER A 163 5.82 19.42 3.39
N ARG A 164 7.03 18.86 3.19
CA ARG A 164 7.49 17.63 3.87
C ARG A 164 7.56 17.79 5.39
N ARG A 165 8.17 18.87 5.88
CA ARG A 165 8.24 19.17 7.32
C ARG A 165 6.85 19.28 7.93
N TYR A 166 5.92 19.99 7.28
CA TYR A 166 4.55 20.16 7.76
C TYR A 166 3.80 18.82 7.82
N ASP A 167 3.94 17.98 6.80
CA ASP A 167 3.43 16.61 6.80
C ASP A 167 4.00 15.80 7.98
N HIS A 168 5.32 15.83 8.16
CA HIS A 168 5.98 15.11 9.25
C HIS A 168 5.49 15.55 10.63
N MET A 169 5.43 16.86 10.88
CA MET A 169 4.92 17.42 12.14
C MET A 169 3.45 17.05 12.37
N SER A 170 2.63 17.06 11.31
CA SER A 170 1.22 16.68 11.39
C SER A 170 1.09 15.23 11.84
N MET A 171 1.79 14.30 11.20
CA MET A 171 1.70 12.88 11.52
C MET A 171 2.34 12.54 12.86
N HIS A 172 3.44 13.20 13.24
CA HIS A 172 4.09 12.97 14.52
C HIS A 172 3.22 13.47 15.69
N THR A 173 2.64 14.67 15.57
CA THR A 173 1.68 15.19 16.56
C THR A 173 0.43 14.33 16.64
N SER A 174 -0.06 13.84 15.50
CA SER A 174 -1.19 12.91 15.42
C SER A 174 -0.91 11.57 16.10
N GLN A 175 0.31 11.07 16.00
CA GLN A 175 0.72 9.85 16.69
C GLN A 175 0.68 10.03 18.21
N HIS A 176 1.20 11.13 18.74
CA HIS A 176 1.12 11.43 20.18
C HIS A 176 -0.32 11.49 20.68
N LEU A 177 -1.20 12.19 19.94
CA LEU A 177 -2.64 12.24 20.24
C LEU A 177 -3.26 10.83 20.25
N LEU A 178 -2.99 10.04 19.21
CA LEU A 178 -3.53 8.68 19.09
C LEU A 178 -3.05 7.78 20.22
N SER A 179 -1.74 7.74 20.47
CA SER A 179 -1.16 6.92 21.52
C SER A 179 -1.69 7.33 22.91
N ALA A 180 -1.84 8.62 23.19
CA ALA A 180 -2.45 9.11 24.43
C ALA A 180 -3.87 8.58 24.61
N LEU A 181 -4.72 8.67 23.57
CA LEU A 181 -6.08 8.16 23.62
C LEU A 181 -6.15 6.64 23.78
N LEU A 182 -5.33 5.90 23.03
CA LEU A 182 -5.29 4.43 23.13
C LEU A 182 -4.92 3.96 24.54
N GLU A 183 -3.90 4.56 25.15
CA GLU A 183 -3.46 4.19 26.49
C GLU A 183 -4.47 4.61 27.57
N THR A 184 -4.99 5.84 27.51
CA THR A 184 -5.87 6.37 28.56
C THR A 184 -7.31 5.89 28.48
N ARG A 185 -7.80 5.50 27.29
CA ARG A 185 -9.19 5.05 27.10
C ARG A 185 -9.33 3.55 27.04
N LEU A 186 -8.31 2.84 26.53
CA LEU A 186 -8.40 1.41 26.24
C LEU A 186 -7.30 0.59 26.93
N ASP A 187 -6.41 1.21 27.71
CA ASP A 187 -5.23 0.55 28.29
C ASP A 187 -4.38 -0.17 27.21
N LEU A 188 -4.31 0.45 26.02
CA LEU A 188 -3.59 -0.09 24.87
C LEU A 188 -2.28 0.69 24.66
N PRO A 189 -1.13 0.15 25.12
CA PRO A 189 0.16 0.79 24.89
C PRO A 189 0.55 0.74 23.42
N THR A 190 1.27 1.77 22.97
CA THR A 190 1.90 1.77 21.63
C THR A 190 3.22 1.01 21.67
N LEU A 191 3.34 -0.06 20.89
CA LEU A 191 4.53 -0.92 20.83
C LEU A 191 5.63 -0.33 19.93
N SER A 192 5.21 0.22 18.79
CA SER A 192 6.05 0.90 17.81
C SER A 192 5.18 1.84 16.96
N TRP A 193 5.81 2.74 16.21
CA TRP A 193 5.11 3.56 15.23
C TRP A 193 5.99 3.77 14.00
N SER A 194 5.36 4.11 12.88
CA SER A 194 6.07 4.36 11.63
C SER A 194 5.47 5.54 10.87
N LEU A 195 6.31 6.54 10.61
CA LEU A 195 6.03 7.63 9.67
C LEU A 195 6.33 7.14 8.25
N THR A 196 5.32 6.58 7.57
CA THR A 196 5.46 6.05 6.20
C THR A 196 5.70 7.13 5.16
N SER A 197 6.14 6.75 3.96
CA SER A 197 6.32 7.68 2.84
C SER A 197 4.98 8.31 2.42
N TYR A 198 4.97 9.63 2.24
CA TYR A 198 3.82 10.35 1.70
C TYR A 198 3.42 9.80 0.32
N PRO A 199 2.12 9.65 0.01
CA PRO A 199 0.93 9.98 0.82
C PRO A 199 0.38 8.79 1.63
N SER A 200 1.16 7.72 1.83
CA SER A 200 0.67 6.52 2.52
C SER A 200 0.24 6.82 3.96
N PRO A 201 -0.76 6.13 4.52
CA PRO A 201 -1.12 6.28 5.93
C PRO A 201 0.03 5.88 6.87
N CYS A 202 0.21 6.61 7.97
CA CYS A 202 1.11 6.19 9.06
C CYS A 202 0.42 5.13 9.92
N TYR A 203 1.17 4.41 10.76
CA TYR A 203 0.58 3.45 11.68
C TYR A 203 1.28 3.41 13.04
N VAL A 204 0.52 2.99 14.05
CA VAL A 204 1.03 2.51 15.34
C VAL A 204 0.82 1.00 15.42
N GLU A 205 1.75 0.29 16.05
CA GLU A 205 1.57 -1.11 16.41
C GLU A 205 1.03 -1.21 17.83
N ILE A 206 -0.05 -1.96 18.00
CA ILE A 206 -0.76 -2.17 19.27
C ILE A 206 -0.83 -3.68 19.61
N PRO A 207 -1.00 -4.07 20.89
CA PRO A 207 -0.95 -5.47 21.30
C PRO A 207 -2.04 -6.37 20.70
N ARG A 208 -3.18 -5.80 20.29
CA ARG A 208 -4.33 -6.51 19.71
C ARG A 208 -5.05 -5.65 18.67
N GLY A 209 -5.89 -6.28 17.85
CA GLY A 209 -6.85 -5.56 17.01
C GLY A 209 -7.88 -4.77 17.83
N MET A 210 -8.50 -3.78 17.18
CA MET A 210 -9.60 -2.98 17.73
C MET A 210 -10.92 -3.37 17.07
N THR A 211 -12.00 -3.31 17.84
CA THR A 211 -13.37 -3.41 17.34
C THR A 211 -13.75 -2.14 16.56
N GLN A 212 -14.79 -2.23 15.73
CA GLN A 212 -15.26 -1.06 14.98
C GLN A 212 -15.75 0.05 15.91
N GLU A 213 -16.37 -0.31 17.03
CA GLU A 213 -16.85 0.59 18.07
C GLU A 213 -15.70 1.33 18.75
N GLU A 214 -14.62 0.62 19.12
CA GLU A 214 -13.41 1.23 19.68
C GLU A 214 -12.77 2.21 18.70
N VAL A 215 -12.67 1.83 17.41
CA VAL A 215 -12.12 2.71 16.36
C VAL A 215 -12.96 3.98 16.22
N MET A 216 -14.28 3.84 16.17
CA MET A 216 -15.20 4.99 16.07
C MET A 216 -15.13 5.91 17.30
N ALA A 217 -15.04 5.34 18.51
CA ALA A 217 -14.94 6.10 19.75
C ALA A 217 -13.64 6.92 19.79
N ILE A 218 -12.49 6.28 19.54
CA ILE A 218 -11.18 6.94 19.52
C ILE A 218 -11.11 8.02 18.43
N GLN A 219 -11.61 7.73 17.23
CA GLN A 219 -11.64 8.72 16.15
C GLN A 219 -12.52 9.93 16.52
N THR A 220 -13.68 9.70 17.14
CA THR A 220 -14.59 10.77 17.55
C THR A 220 -13.92 11.66 18.61
N GLU A 221 -13.30 11.06 19.62
CA GLU A 221 -12.60 11.81 20.67
C GLU A 221 -11.38 12.56 20.13
N ALA A 222 -10.59 11.95 19.24
CA ALA A 222 -9.47 12.61 18.59
C ALA A 222 -9.92 13.85 17.81
N ASN A 223 -11.02 13.76 17.06
CA ASN A 223 -11.57 14.91 16.34
C ASN A 223 -12.09 15.99 17.31
N ASN A 224 -12.75 15.62 18.41
CA ASN A 224 -13.20 16.59 19.42
C ASN A 224 -12.00 17.38 19.99
N LEU A 225 -10.92 16.70 20.37
CA LEU A 225 -9.70 17.35 20.86
C LEU A 225 -9.03 18.23 19.78
N VAL A 226 -9.03 17.79 18.52
CA VAL A 226 -8.54 18.60 17.38
C VAL A 226 -9.37 19.87 17.22
N PHE A 227 -10.70 19.78 17.35
CA PHE A 227 -11.58 20.96 17.29
C PHE A 227 -11.40 21.91 18.48
N GLU A 228 -11.19 21.36 19.68
CA GLU A 228 -10.82 22.15 20.87
C GLU A 228 -9.49 22.88 20.69
N GLY A 229 -8.58 22.31 19.90
CA GLY A 229 -7.31 22.95 19.53
C GLY A 229 -6.30 23.04 20.68
N ARG A 230 -6.19 21.97 21.48
CA ARG A 230 -5.22 21.89 22.59
C ARG A 230 -3.82 22.33 22.15
N ARG A 231 -3.17 23.12 23.00
CA ARG A 231 -1.85 23.66 22.71
C ARG A 231 -0.83 22.54 22.80
N VAL A 232 0.20 22.66 21.98
CA VAL A 232 1.36 21.78 22.02
C VAL A 232 2.57 22.64 22.32
N HIS A 233 3.37 22.22 23.29
CA HIS A 233 4.61 22.90 23.66
C HIS A 233 5.68 21.87 24.02
N VAL A 234 6.92 22.34 24.15
CA VAL A 234 8.09 21.51 24.42
C VAL A 234 8.81 22.03 25.65
N GLU A 235 9.10 21.13 26.58
CA GLU A 235 9.89 21.38 27.78
C GLU A 235 11.27 20.76 27.58
N VAL A 236 12.31 21.52 27.92
CA VAL A 236 13.71 21.10 27.73
C VAL A 236 14.49 21.28 29.02
N GLU A 237 15.22 20.23 29.39
CA GLU A 237 16.12 20.18 30.55
C GLU A 237 17.42 19.45 30.23
N GLU A 238 18.39 19.52 31.13
CA GLU A 238 19.67 18.81 30.97
C GLU A 238 19.47 17.30 30.94
N LEU A 239 20.38 16.65 30.23
CA LEU A 239 20.44 15.20 30.16
C LEU A 239 21.04 14.64 31.46
N ASN A 240 20.23 14.45 32.51
CA ASN A 240 20.70 13.82 33.74
C ASN A 240 20.91 12.30 33.55
N GLU A 241 22.05 11.78 34.00
CA GLU A 241 22.39 10.34 33.94
C GLU A 241 21.52 9.45 34.84
N LYS A 242 20.69 10.04 35.73
CA LYS A 242 19.75 9.32 36.58
C LYS A 242 18.30 9.64 36.18
N PRO A 243 17.47 8.63 35.86
CA PRO A 243 16.04 8.86 35.67
C PRO A 243 15.43 9.31 37.00
N ALA A 244 15.06 10.59 37.12
CA ALA A 244 14.22 11.06 38.22
C ALA A 244 12.83 10.39 38.12
N GLU A 245 12.21 10.08 39.26
CA GLU A 245 10.82 9.62 39.30
C GLU A 245 9.90 10.62 38.60
N VAL A 246 9.15 10.13 37.61
CA VAL A 246 8.36 10.97 36.71
C VAL A 246 6.97 11.18 37.31
N PRO A 247 6.47 12.43 37.42
CA PRO A 247 5.11 12.70 37.86
C PRO A 247 4.11 12.05 36.90
N LYS A 248 3.21 11.21 37.42
CA LYS A 248 2.03 10.77 36.67
C LYS A 248 1.16 12.00 36.38
N LEU A 249 0.78 12.21 35.13
CA LEU A 249 -0.29 13.15 34.80
C LEU A 249 -1.60 12.67 35.44
N GLU A 250 -2.58 13.57 35.63
CA GLU A 250 -3.95 13.19 36.07
C GLU A 250 -4.59 12.13 35.15
N SER A 251 -4.10 11.98 33.92
CA SER A 251 -4.54 10.97 32.94
C SER A 251 -3.94 9.55 33.15
N GLY A 252 -3.01 9.35 34.09
CA GLY A 252 -2.52 8.02 34.47
C GLY A 252 -1.43 7.39 33.58
N ARG A 253 -0.97 8.07 32.51
CA ARG A 253 0.06 7.58 31.57
C ARG A 253 1.42 7.35 32.25
N SER A 254 2.06 6.22 31.95
CA SER A 254 3.46 5.92 32.33
C SER A 254 4.40 6.20 31.17
N VAL A 255 5.50 6.91 31.42
CA VAL A 255 6.45 7.34 30.38
C VAL A 255 7.46 6.22 30.09
N GLY A 256 7.66 5.85 28.81
CA GLY A 256 8.69 4.85 28.45
C GLY A 256 9.16 4.84 27.00
N LYS A 257 10.43 5.22 26.77
CA LYS A 257 11.57 4.34 26.42
C LYS A 257 12.85 5.18 26.48
N ALA A 258 13.95 4.56 26.91
CA ALA A 258 15.23 5.22 27.14
C ALA A 258 15.75 5.96 25.89
N LEU A 259 16.48 7.06 26.12
CA LEU A 259 17.24 7.75 25.08
C LEU A 259 18.17 6.74 24.38
N PRO A 260 18.39 6.86 23.05
CA PRO A 260 19.37 6.04 22.34
C PRO A 260 20.73 6.04 23.04
N GLU A 261 21.43 4.89 23.06
CA GLU A 261 22.77 4.76 23.69
C GLU A 261 23.81 5.72 23.11
N ASP A 262 23.60 6.21 21.87
CA ASP A 262 24.45 7.17 21.16
C ASP A 262 24.00 8.63 21.32
N TYR A 263 23.04 8.93 22.21
CA TYR A 263 22.60 10.30 22.51
C TYR A 263 23.51 10.94 23.58
N THR A 264 24.70 11.37 23.14
CA THR A 264 25.68 12.07 23.97
C THR A 264 25.72 13.56 23.62
N GLY A 265 25.75 14.44 24.63
CA GLY A 265 25.85 15.90 24.44
C GLY A 265 24.55 16.59 24.00
N GLY A 266 23.40 15.95 24.14
CA GLY A 266 22.08 16.53 23.87
C GLY A 266 21.32 16.97 25.13
N VAL A 267 20.02 17.24 24.97
CA VAL A 267 19.11 17.68 26.04
C VAL A 267 17.91 16.76 26.15
N LYS A 268 17.31 16.65 27.34
CA LYS A 268 16.05 15.93 27.49
C LYS A 268 14.92 16.84 27.04
N ARG A 269 14.22 16.43 25.98
CA ARG A 269 13.07 17.15 25.41
C ARG A 269 11.78 16.36 25.61
N VAL A 270 10.79 17.02 26.20
CA VAL A 270 9.45 16.47 26.44
C VAL A 270 8.45 17.27 25.65
N VAL A 271 7.63 16.58 24.85
CA VAL A 271 6.52 17.17 24.11
C VAL A 271 5.27 17.03 24.96
N VAL A 272 4.54 18.14 25.11
CA VAL A 272 3.32 18.23 25.91
C VAL A 272 2.17 18.65 25.00
N ILE A 273 1.10 17.87 25.01
CA ILE A 273 -0.21 18.26 24.48
C ILE A 273 -1.09 18.55 25.68
N ASP A 274 -1.50 19.80 25.86
CA ASP A 274 -2.17 20.28 27.08
C ASP A 274 -3.37 19.39 27.46
N GLY A 275 -3.28 18.75 28.63
CA GLY A 275 -4.33 17.88 29.18
C GLY A 275 -4.49 16.51 28.49
N VAL A 276 -3.62 16.18 27.53
CA VAL A 276 -3.72 14.96 26.71
C VAL A 276 -2.47 14.09 26.85
N ASP A 277 -1.29 14.65 26.56
CA ASP A 277 -0.06 13.87 26.45
C ASP A 277 1.16 14.60 27.04
N ARG A 278 2.11 13.84 27.59
CA ARG A 278 3.43 14.34 28.01
C ARG A 278 4.46 13.23 27.85
N ASN A 279 5.23 13.27 26.76
CA ASN A 279 6.19 12.21 26.44
C ASN A 279 7.54 12.77 25.97
N PRO A 280 8.67 12.16 26.37
CA PRO A 280 9.98 12.44 25.79
C PRO A 280 9.96 12.19 24.28
N CYS A 281 10.29 13.22 23.51
CA CYS A 281 10.36 13.12 22.05
C CYS A 281 11.28 14.19 21.48
N CYS A 282 12.13 13.81 20.52
CA CYS A 282 13.07 14.71 19.86
C CYS A 282 12.56 15.25 18.51
N GLY A 283 11.41 14.78 18.01
CA GLY A 283 10.85 15.19 16.72
C GLY A 283 10.22 16.58 16.72
N THR A 284 9.86 17.07 15.54
CA THR A 284 9.19 18.37 15.39
C THR A 284 7.68 18.17 15.48
N HIS A 285 6.98 19.08 16.17
CA HIS A 285 5.53 19.01 16.38
C HIS A 285 4.85 20.32 15.96
N LEU A 286 3.59 20.23 15.60
CA LEU A 286 2.76 21.41 15.38
C LEU A 286 2.50 22.10 16.73
N PRO A 287 2.34 23.44 16.77
CA PRO A 287 2.13 24.17 18.01
C PRO A 287 0.71 24.02 18.60
N SER A 288 -0.22 23.43 17.85
CA SER A 288 -1.56 23.09 18.32
C SER A 288 -2.08 21.87 17.56
N ILE A 289 -2.86 21.02 18.23
CA ILE A 289 -3.54 19.92 17.55
C ILE A 289 -4.68 20.41 16.64
N HIS A 290 -5.10 21.68 16.74
CA HIS A 290 -6.00 22.30 15.76
C HIS A 290 -5.44 22.24 14.34
N ASN A 291 -4.12 22.27 14.21
CA ASN A 291 -3.42 22.26 12.93
C ASN A 291 -3.53 20.90 12.20
N LEU A 292 -3.99 19.86 12.90
CA LEU A 292 -4.33 18.56 12.30
C LEU A 292 -5.60 18.62 11.46
N GLN A 293 -6.49 19.59 11.74
CA GLN A 293 -7.79 19.84 11.11
C GLN A 293 -8.81 18.73 11.31
N LEU A 294 -8.49 17.52 10.88
CA LEU A 294 -9.30 16.32 11.00
C LEU A 294 -8.39 15.12 11.30
N PHE A 295 -8.97 14.10 11.92
CA PHE A 295 -8.31 12.85 12.25
C PHE A 295 -9.16 11.66 11.74
N LEU A 296 -8.54 10.73 11.02
CA LEU A 296 -9.20 9.55 10.47
C LEU A 296 -8.41 8.28 10.79
N LEU A 297 -9.10 7.28 11.30
CA LEU A 297 -8.68 5.89 11.35
C LEU A 297 -9.34 5.17 10.17
N PRO A 298 -8.67 5.05 9.01
CA PRO A 298 -9.26 4.38 7.87
C PRO A 298 -9.60 2.92 8.23
N HIS A 299 -10.61 2.37 7.56
CA HIS A 299 -10.88 0.95 7.67
C HIS A 299 -9.67 0.19 7.12
N THR A 300 -8.99 -0.53 8.02
CA THR A 300 -7.86 -1.39 7.65
C THR A 300 -8.33 -2.82 7.76
N GLU A 301 -8.07 -3.64 6.74
CA GLU A 301 -8.18 -5.08 6.89
C GLU A 301 -7.31 -5.47 8.09
N ALA A 302 -7.95 -5.89 9.18
CA ALA A 302 -7.23 -6.31 10.36
C ALA A 302 -6.30 -7.46 9.96
N LEU A 303 -4.99 -7.21 9.91
CA LEU A 303 -3.99 -8.27 9.77
C LEU A 303 -4.03 -9.28 10.94
N SER A 304 -4.76 -8.96 12.00
CA SER A 304 -5.00 -9.82 13.15
C SER A 304 -6.28 -10.65 12.94
N ARG A 305 -6.11 -11.85 12.36
CA ARG A 305 -7.10 -12.95 12.46
C ARG A 305 -7.07 -13.64 13.84
N SER A 306 -6.28 -13.13 14.79
CA SER A 306 -6.06 -13.70 16.11
C SER A 306 -5.76 -12.62 17.14
N SER A 307 -6.45 -12.64 18.28
CA SER A 307 -6.26 -11.72 19.41
C SER A 307 -4.87 -11.80 20.08
N ALA A 308 -3.98 -12.71 19.62
CA ALA A 308 -2.66 -12.97 20.17
C ALA A 308 -1.49 -12.34 19.38
N THR A 309 -1.76 -11.63 18.28
CA THR A 309 -0.71 -10.98 17.46
C THR A 309 -0.93 -9.48 17.42
N SER A 310 0.16 -8.71 17.53
CA SER A 310 0.13 -7.26 17.40
C SER A 310 -0.56 -6.82 16.10
N ALA A 311 -1.29 -5.71 16.16
CA ALA A 311 -2.02 -5.15 15.04
C ALA A 311 -1.46 -3.79 14.65
N ARG A 312 -1.50 -3.47 13.35
CA ARG A 312 -1.17 -2.14 12.84
C ARG A 312 -2.44 -1.33 12.69
N LEU A 313 -2.55 -0.27 13.48
CA LEU A 313 -3.61 0.72 13.38
C LEU A 313 -3.10 1.88 12.53
N TYR A 314 -3.63 2.01 11.32
CA TYR A 314 -3.29 3.12 10.44
C TYR A 314 -4.09 4.36 10.79
N PHE A 315 -3.51 5.54 10.58
CA PHE A 315 -4.13 6.83 10.85
C PHE A 315 -3.68 7.89 9.84
N LEU A 316 -4.55 8.88 9.65
CA LEU A 316 -4.40 10.00 8.73
C LEU A 316 -4.85 11.30 9.41
N ALA A 317 -4.10 12.37 9.19
CA ALA A 317 -4.46 13.72 9.59
C ALA A 317 -3.83 14.74 8.64
N GLY A 318 -4.23 16.01 8.76
CA GLY A 318 -3.61 17.12 8.03
C GLY A 318 -3.52 16.88 6.51
N PRO A 319 -2.36 17.19 5.88
CA PRO A 319 -2.20 17.06 4.43
C PRO A 319 -2.50 15.65 3.89
N ARG A 320 -2.10 14.58 4.60
CA ARG A 320 -2.35 13.20 4.13
C ARG A 320 -3.83 12.87 4.10
N LEU A 321 -4.59 13.35 5.09
CA LEU A 321 -6.02 13.13 5.12
C LEU A 321 -6.72 13.88 3.99
N ILE A 322 -6.33 15.12 3.69
CA ILE A 322 -6.86 15.86 2.54
C ILE A 322 -6.60 15.12 1.23
N ALA A 323 -5.36 14.63 1.03
CA ALA A 323 -5.00 13.84 -0.14
C ALA A 323 -5.84 12.55 -0.23
N HIS A 324 -6.01 11.84 0.88
CA HIS A 324 -6.82 10.62 0.96
C HIS A 324 -8.30 10.87 0.66
N LEU A 325 -8.89 11.92 1.22
CA LEU A 325 -10.29 12.29 0.96
C LEU A 325 -10.51 12.69 -0.49
N THR A 326 -9.57 13.45 -1.07
CA THR A 326 -9.61 13.84 -2.49
C THR A 326 -9.55 12.62 -3.40
N GLN A 327 -8.62 11.69 -3.13
CA GLN A 327 -8.50 10.46 -3.90
C GLN A 327 -9.76 9.59 -3.78
N THR A 328 -10.26 9.39 -2.55
CA THR A 328 -11.47 8.60 -2.29
C THR A 328 -12.70 9.23 -2.96
N HIS A 329 -12.82 10.55 -2.93
CA HIS A 329 -13.88 11.26 -3.63
C HIS A 329 -13.80 11.06 -5.14
N ASN A 330 -12.61 11.18 -5.75
CA ASN A 330 -12.43 10.96 -7.19
C ASN A 330 -12.76 9.52 -7.61
N LEU A 331 -12.37 8.53 -6.80
CA LEU A 331 -12.72 7.12 -7.03
C LEU A 331 -14.23 6.89 -6.95
N LEU A 332 -14.88 7.45 -5.93
CA LEU A 332 -16.33 7.33 -5.76
C LEU A 332 -17.08 8.01 -6.92
N THR A 333 -16.69 9.21 -7.30
CA THR A 333 -17.27 9.95 -8.44
C THR A 333 -17.09 9.21 -9.76
N SER A 334 -15.91 8.65 -10.00
CA SER A 334 -15.65 7.84 -11.22
C SER A 334 -16.51 6.58 -11.24
N THR A 335 -16.63 5.88 -10.11
CA THR A 335 -17.50 4.69 -9.98
C THR A 335 -18.97 5.06 -10.18
N SER A 336 -19.41 6.17 -9.59
CA SER A 336 -20.77 6.71 -9.74
C SER A 336 -21.11 6.97 -11.21
N ALA A 337 -20.17 7.53 -11.98
CA ALA A 337 -20.32 7.79 -13.41
C ALA A 337 -20.43 6.49 -14.22
N ILE A 338 -19.58 5.49 -13.96
CA ILE A 338 -19.65 4.16 -14.60
C ILE A 338 -21.03 3.54 -14.40
N LEU A 339 -21.57 3.64 -13.18
CA LEU A 339 -22.85 3.05 -12.81
C LEU A 339 -24.06 3.94 -13.14
N SER A 340 -23.82 5.16 -13.64
CA SER A 340 -24.83 6.17 -13.94
C SER A 340 -25.80 6.41 -12.77
N CYS A 341 -25.26 6.55 -11.56
CA CYS A 341 -26.03 6.81 -10.34
C CYS A 341 -25.39 7.93 -9.52
N GLY A 342 -26.06 8.37 -8.44
CA GLY A 342 -25.46 9.27 -7.46
C GLY A 342 -24.56 8.52 -6.47
N ALA A 343 -23.53 9.20 -5.92
CA ALA A 343 -22.52 8.59 -5.06
C ALA A 343 -23.09 7.76 -3.87
N PRO A 344 -24.14 8.21 -3.15
CA PRO A 344 -24.75 7.41 -2.08
C PRO A 344 -25.41 6.11 -2.54
N LEU A 345 -25.80 6.02 -3.83
CA LEU A 345 -26.46 4.86 -4.42
C LEU A 345 -25.48 3.85 -5.02
N VAL A 346 -24.18 4.18 -5.08
CA VAL A 346 -23.15 3.29 -5.65
C VAL A 346 -23.19 1.88 -5.05
N PRO A 347 -23.24 1.68 -3.72
CA PRO A 347 -23.27 0.32 -3.16
C PRO A 347 -24.50 -0.48 -3.58
N GLU A 348 -25.68 0.14 -3.59
CA GLU A 348 -26.92 -0.48 -4.03
C GLU A 348 -26.85 -0.86 -5.52
N ARG A 349 -26.34 0.06 -6.35
CA ARG A 349 -26.21 -0.14 -7.79
C ARG A 349 -25.19 -1.23 -8.14
N VAL A 350 -24.09 -1.34 -7.37
CA VAL A 350 -23.15 -2.46 -7.48
C VAL A 350 -23.85 -3.79 -7.18
N ASN A 351 -24.60 -3.87 -6.08
CA ASN A 351 -25.36 -5.08 -5.73
C ASN A 351 -26.36 -5.45 -6.84
N GLN A 352 -27.06 -4.47 -7.41
CA GLN A 352 -27.96 -4.70 -8.52
C GLN A 352 -27.25 -5.29 -9.74
N VAL A 353 -26.09 -4.74 -10.14
CA VAL A 353 -25.29 -5.28 -11.26
C VAL A 353 -24.84 -6.72 -10.98
N VAL A 354 -24.44 -7.02 -9.74
CA VAL A 354 -24.06 -8.39 -9.34
C VAL A 354 -25.24 -9.36 -9.45
N GLU A 355 -26.43 -8.96 -8.99
CA GLU A 355 -27.63 -9.80 -9.06
C GLU A 355 -28.16 -9.95 -10.50
N GLU A 356 -28.11 -8.90 -11.31
CA GLU A 356 -28.44 -8.96 -12.73
C GLU A 356 -27.50 -9.89 -13.48
N ARG A 357 -26.19 -9.83 -13.18
CA ARG A 357 -25.21 -10.78 -13.73
C ARG A 357 -25.54 -12.22 -13.36
N LYS A 358 -25.84 -12.51 -12.09
CA LYS A 358 -26.23 -13.88 -11.65
C LYS A 358 -27.49 -14.37 -12.38
N LYS A 359 -28.49 -13.51 -12.56
CA LYS A 359 -29.73 -13.83 -13.30
C LYS A 359 -29.43 -14.09 -14.78
N ALA A 360 -28.58 -13.29 -15.41
CA ALA A 360 -28.16 -13.50 -16.80
C ALA A 360 -27.37 -14.81 -16.96
N GLU A 361 -26.42 -15.11 -16.07
CA GLU A 361 -25.69 -16.37 -16.05
C GLU A 361 -26.62 -17.58 -15.87
N LYS A 362 -27.61 -17.49 -14.97
CA LYS A 362 -28.64 -18.52 -14.83
C LYS A 362 -29.44 -18.71 -16.13
N ARG A 363 -29.88 -17.60 -16.76
CA ARG A 363 -30.63 -17.65 -18.02
C ARG A 363 -29.81 -18.29 -19.15
N VAL A 364 -28.52 -17.99 -19.23
CA VAL A 364 -27.60 -18.63 -20.18
C VAL A 364 -27.56 -20.14 -19.95
N ASN A 365 -27.38 -20.60 -18.70
CA ASN A 365 -27.35 -22.03 -18.38
C ASN A 365 -28.68 -22.74 -18.71
N ASP A 366 -29.82 -22.09 -18.45
CA ASP A 366 -31.15 -22.64 -18.77
C ASP A 366 -31.31 -22.80 -20.29
N THR A 367 -30.94 -21.78 -21.08
CA THR A 367 -30.99 -21.83 -22.56
C THR A 367 -29.97 -22.80 -23.14
N GLU A 368 -28.78 -22.92 -22.55
CA GLU A 368 -27.80 -23.94 -22.91
C GLU A 368 -28.34 -25.36 -22.68
N THR A 369 -29.07 -25.58 -21.58
CA THR A 369 -29.70 -26.87 -21.28
C THR A 369 -30.79 -27.21 -22.32
N GLU A 370 -31.62 -26.23 -22.68
CA GLU A 370 -32.64 -26.38 -23.73
C GLU A 370 -32.02 -26.70 -25.10
N LEU A 371 -30.98 -25.94 -25.49
CA LEU A 371 -30.24 -26.17 -26.73
C LEU A 371 -29.56 -27.55 -26.75
N ALA A 372 -28.96 -27.96 -25.65
CA ALA A 372 -28.37 -29.29 -25.52
C ALA A 372 -29.41 -30.40 -25.73
N GLY A 373 -30.63 -30.21 -25.23
CA GLY A 373 -31.77 -31.10 -25.48
C GLY A 373 -32.15 -31.19 -26.96
N HIS A 374 -32.24 -30.06 -27.67
CA HIS A 374 -32.53 -30.04 -29.11
C HIS A 374 -31.43 -30.72 -29.94
N ILE A 375 -30.16 -30.43 -29.66
CA ILE A 375 -29.02 -31.06 -30.35
C ILE A 375 -29.05 -32.58 -30.08
N ALA A 376 -29.30 -32.98 -28.83
CA ALA A 376 -29.40 -34.38 -28.47
C ALA A 376 -30.53 -35.10 -29.21
N SER A 377 -31.72 -34.49 -29.32
CA SER A 377 -32.84 -35.06 -30.08
C SER A 377 -32.45 -35.34 -31.53
N GLY A 378 -31.84 -34.36 -32.22
CA GLY A 378 -31.41 -34.54 -33.61
C GLY A 378 -30.33 -35.62 -33.78
N LEU A 379 -29.45 -35.78 -32.79
CA LEU A 379 -28.46 -36.86 -32.76
C LEU A 379 -29.12 -38.23 -32.55
N VAL A 380 -30.07 -38.31 -31.62
CA VAL A 380 -30.83 -39.53 -31.31
C VAL A 380 -31.67 -39.97 -32.51
N ASP A 381 -32.36 -39.05 -33.17
CA ASP A 381 -33.14 -39.34 -34.38
C ASP A 381 -32.23 -39.88 -35.49
N SER A 382 -31.03 -39.29 -35.66
CA SER A 382 -30.03 -39.78 -36.61
C SER A 382 -29.54 -41.20 -36.27
N ILE A 383 -29.36 -41.52 -34.98
CA ILE A 383 -28.98 -42.86 -34.50
C ILE A 383 -30.10 -43.85 -34.77
N LYS A 384 -31.35 -43.52 -34.46
CA LYS A 384 -32.51 -44.40 -34.63
C LYS A 384 -32.82 -44.73 -36.09
N ILE A 385 -32.58 -43.79 -37.01
CA ILE A 385 -32.78 -44.00 -38.46
C ILE A 385 -31.65 -44.85 -39.07
N HIS A 386 -30.50 -44.97 -38.39
CA HIS A 386 -29.35 -45.70 -38.91
C HIS A 386 -29.59 -47.22 -38.91
N SER A 387 -29.75 -47.80 -40.10
CA SER A 387 -29.97 -49.23 -40.28
C SER A 387 -28.66 -50.02 -40.34
N GLY A 388 -28.28 -50.62 -39.20
CA GLY A 388 -27.22 -51.62 -39.10
C GLY A 388 -25.79 -51.07 -39.04
N GLY A 389 -24.99 -51.58 -38.09
CA GLY A 389 -23.61 -51.16 -37.86
C GLY A 389 -23.46 -50.14 -36.72
N LEU A 390 -22.25 -49.62 -36.55
CA LEU A 390 -21.89 -48.61 -35.55
C LEU A 390 -22.18 -47.21 -36.10
N PHE A 391 -23.06 -46.45 -35.45
CA PHE A 391 -23.31 -45.05 -35.82
C PHE A 391 -22.15 -44.16 -35.38
N LYS A 392 -21.67 -43.27 -36.26
CA LYS A 392 -20.52 -42.41 -35.98
C LYS A 392 -20.76 -41.01 -36.47
N LYS A 393 -20.50 -40.00 -35.63
CA LYS A 393 -20.66 -38.60 -36.01
C LYS A 393 -19.76 -37.68 -35.22
N HIS A 394 -19.12 -36.74 -35.91
CA HIS A 394 -18.47 -35.59 -35.30
C HIS A 394 -19.40 -34.37 -35.37
N VAL A 395 -19.53 -33.64 -34.26
CA VAL A 395 -20.20 -32.34 -34.21
C VAL A 395 -19.22 -31.33 -33.63
N HIS A 396 -18.84 -30.36 -34.45
CA HIS A 396 -18.06 -29.21 -34.01
C HIS A 396 -18.98 -28.01 -33.77
N ARG A 397 -18.63 -27.18 -32.78
CA ARG A 397 -19.19 -25.84 -32.60
C ARG A 397 -18.11 -24.82 -32.27
N THR A 398 -18.40 -23.57 -32.58
CA THR A 398 -17.66 -22.43 -32.05
C THR A 398 -18.35 -21.94 -30.78
N ASP A 399 -17.59 -21.71 -29.72
CA ASP A 399 -18.08 -21.22 -28.44
C ASP A 399 -16.98 -20.50 -27.64
N ASP A 400 -17.24 -19.25 -27.25
CA ASP A 400 -16.33 -18.44 -26.44
C ASP A 400 -16.59 -18.58 -24.92
N THR A 401 -17.51 -19.46 -24.52
CA THR A 401 -17.80 -19.73 -23.11
C THR A 401 -16.58 -20.30 -22.38
N GLY A 402 -16.42 -19.88 -21.11
CA GLY A 402 -15.41 -20.44 -20.21
C GLY A 402 -15.69 -21.88 -19.78
N ASN A 403 -16.90 -22.41 -20.04
CA ASN A 403 -17.33 -23.74 -19.62
C ASN A 403 -17.77 -24.65 -20.79
N ALA A 404 -16.99 -24.68 -21.87
CA ALA A 404 -17.34 -25.45 -23.07
C ALA A 404 -17.58 -26.94 -22.76
N LEU A 405 -16.79 -27.53 -21.84
CA LEU A 405 -16.97 -28.91 -21.41
C LEU A 405 -18.33 -29.15 -20.74
N GLY A 406 -18.83 -28.19 -19.95
CA GLY A 406 -20.13 -28.27 -19.31
C GLY A 406 -21.25 -28.43 -20.33
N PHE A 407 -21.26 -27.59 -21.36
CA PHE A 407 -22.25 -27.68 -22.43
C PHE A 407 -22.18 -28.99 -23.22
N LEU A 408 -20.99 -29.42 -23.63
CA LEU A 408 -20.82 -30.71 -24.34
C LEU A 408 -21.30 -31.88 -23.47
N THR A 409 -21.06 -31.79 -22.16
CA THR A 409 -21.50 -32.79 -21.18
C THR A 409 -23.02 -32.82 -21.07
N SER A 410 -23.70 -31.66 -21.09
CA SER A 410 -25.17 -31.56 -21.11
C SER A 410 -25.76 -32.25 -22.35
N ILE A 411 -25.17 -32.06 -23.54
CA ILE A 411 -25.58 -32.81 -24.75
C ILE A 411 -25.42 -34.31 -24.52
N ALA A 412 -24.27 -34.74 -24.00
CA ALA A 412 -23.98 -36.15 -23.80
C ALA A 412 -24.90 -36.80 -22.74
N PHE A 413 -25.33 -36.06 -21.72
CA PHE A 413 -26.35 -36.52 -20.77
C PHE A 413 -27.73 -36.64 -21.43
N ALA A 414 -28.15 -35.65 -22.20
CA ALA A 414 -29.44 -35.68 -22.89
C ALA A 414 -29.52 -36.82 -23.93
N VAL A 415 -28.46 -37.06 -24.71
CA VAL A 415 -28.37 -38.20 -25.63
C VAL A 415 -28.46 -39.52 -24.86
N GLY A 416 -27.67 -39.67 -23.78
CA GLY A 416 -27.67 -40.90 -22.98
C GLY A 416 -29.03 -41.23 -22.37
N ALA A 417 -29.72 -40.22 -21.83
CA ALA A 417 -31.06 -40.37 -21.27
C ALA A 417 -32.12 -40.74 -22.32
N ALA A 418 -32.05 -40.15 -23.52
CA ALA A 418 -33.00 -40.46 -24.59
C ALA A 418 -32.78 -41.85 -25.23
N LEU A 419 -31.55 -42.39 -25.17
CA LEU A 419 -31.22 -43.72 -25.70
C LEU A 419 -31.43 -44.84 -24.69
N SER A 420 -31.40 -44.57 -23.37
CA SER A 420 -31.70 -45.59 -22.36
C SER A 420 -33.13 -46.11 -22.42
N ASP A 421 -34.06 -45.29 -22.92
CA ASP A 421 -35.48 -45.60 -23.02
C ASP A 421 -35.88 -46.19 -24.39
N ALA A 422 -34.92 -46.38 -25.31
CA ALA A 422 -35.19 -46.80 -26.69
C ALA A 422 -34.90 -48.28 -26.93
N GLU A 423 -35.90 -49.02 -27.44
CA GLU A 423 -35.73 -50.41 -27.91
C GLU A 423 -35.04 -50.42 -29.29
N GLY A 424 -33.88 -51.10 -29.41
CA GLY A 424 -33.14 -51.24 -30.68
C GLY A 424 -31.62 -51.34 -30.52
N ASN A 425 -30.92 -51.55 -31.64
CA ASN A 425 -29.45 -51.52 -31.68
C ASN A 425 -28.96 -50.06 -31.77
N ASN A 426 -28.71 -49.44 -30.60
CA ASN A 426 -28.28 -48.05 -30.49
C ASN A 426 -26.75 -47.91 -30.41
N ASP A 427 -26.01 -48.74 -31.13
CA ASP A 427 -24.55 -48.74 -31.08
C ASP A 427 -23.98 -47.47 -31.74
N HIS A 428 -23.26 -46.65 -30.97
CA HIS A 428 -22.81 -45.33 -31.43
C HIS A 428 -21.47 -44.88 -30.84
N VAL A 429 -20.76 -44.01 -31.58
CA VAL A 429 -19.67 -43.16 -31.10
C VAL A 429 -19.85 -41.75 -31.65
N LEU A 430 -20.02 -40.79 -30.76
CA LEU A 430 -20.14 -39.38 -31.06
C LEU A 430 -18.91 -38.64 -30.55
N VAL A 431 -18.31 -37.81 -31.39
CA VAL A 431 -17.31 -36.84 -30.98
C VAL A 431 -17.95 -35.47 -31.01
N LEU A 432 -17.93 -34.76 -29.90
CA LEU A 432 -18.38 -33.38 -29.78
C LEU A 432 -17.14 -32.51 -29.53
N SER A 433 -16.95 -31.43 -30.29
CA SER A 433 -15.86 -30.50 -30.00
C SER A 433 -16.30 -29.05 -30.04
N SER A 434 -15.59 -28.22 -29.28
CA SER A 434 -15.85 -26.80 -29.14
C SER A 434 -14.55 -26.02 -29.19
N SER A 435 -14.49 -25.00 -30.06
CA SER A 435 -13.34 -24.10 -30.18
C SER A 435 -13.76 -22.63 -29.98
N PRO A 436 -12.91 -21.76 -29.40
CA PRO A 436 -13.22 -20.34 -29.32
C PRO A 436 -13.18 -19.69 -30.72
N SER A 437 -13.91 -18.59 -30.90
CA SER A 437 -13.99 -17.86 -32.17
C SER A 437 -12.67 -17.19 -32.54
N SER A 438 -11.95 -16.68 -31.54
CA SER A 438 -10.62 -16.10 -31.70
C SER A 438 -9.54 -17.05 -31.16
N GLN A 439 -8.61 -17.44 -32.04
CA GLN A 439 -7.64 -18.49 -31.74
C GLN A 439 -6.19 -18.06 -31.98
N ASN A 440 -5.29 -18.56 -31.15
CA ASN A 440 -3.84 -18.45 -31.29
C ASN A 440 -3.17 -19.79 -30.95
N SER A 441 -1.83 -19.83 -30.90
CA SER A 441 -1.08 -21.05 -30.63
C SER A 441 -1.28 -21.63 -29.22
N SER A 442 -1.81 -20.86 -28.27
CA SER A 442 -2.12 -21.29 -26.90
C SER A 442 -3.62 -21.49 -26.66
N SER A 443 -4.48 -21.28 -27.66
CA SER A 443 -5.92 -21.51 -27.55
C SER A 443 -6.23 -22.97 -27.26
N ILE A 444 -7.27 -23.18 -26.45
CA ILE A 444 -7.70 -24.50 -26.02
C ILE A 444 -9.06 -24.80 -26.63
N SER A 445 -9.13 -25.88 -27.42
CA SER A 445 -10.39 -26.47 -27.86
C SER A 445 -10.73 -27.68 -26.99
N THR A 446 -11.99 -27.82 -26.63
CA THR A 446 -12.48 -28.94 -25.81
C THR A 446 -13.07 -30.01 -26.71
N VAL A 447 -12.78 -31.27 -26.42
CA VAL A 447 -13.35 -32.43 -27.11
C VAL A 447 -13.97 -33.37 -26.09
N LEU A 448 -15.16 -33.88 -26.37
CA LEU A 448 -15.88 -34.88 -25.59
C LEU A 448 -16.30 -36.02 -26.54
N ILE A 449 -16.03 -37.26 -26.14
CA ILE A 449 -16.52 -38.46 -26.80
C ILE A 449 -17.63 -39.05 -25.92
N LEU A 450 -18.74 -39.43 -26.56
CA LEU A 450 -19.80 -40.26 -25.99
C LEU A 450 -19.94 -41.52 -26.85
N GLY A 451 -20.06 -42.68 -26.25
CA GLY A 451 -20.37 -43.90 -27.00
C GLY A 451 -21.15 -44.94 -26.19
N SER A 452 -21.67 -45.93 -26.91
CA SER A 452 -22.40 -47.08 -26.36
C SER A 452 -21.52 -48.04 -25.56
N ASP A 453 -20.21 -48.08 -25.85
CA ASP A 453 -19.26 -49.04 -25.28
C ASP A 453 -17.90 -48.39 -24.93
N ASP A 454 -17.31 -48.80 -23.80
CA ASP A 454 -16.04 -48.27 -23.27
C ASP A 454 -14.85 -48.55 -24.22
N ALA A 455 -14.82 -49.72 -24.86
CA ALA A 455 -13.72 -50.07 -25.76
C ALA A 455 -13.70 -49.16 -26.99
N LYS A 456 -14.87 -48.83 -27.54
CA LYS A 456 -15.02 -47.93 -28.69
C LYS A 456 -14.67 -46.49 -28.34
N VAL A 457 -15.13 -46.00 -27.19
CA VAL A 457 -14.78 -44.67 -26.67
C VAL A 457 -13.28 -44.56 -26.44
N LYS A 458 -12.65 -45.59 -25.87
CA LYS A 458 -11.20 -45.64 -25.66
C LYS A 458 -10.44 -45.67 -26.99
N ALA A 459 -10.86 -46.46 -27.96
CA ALA A 459 -10.25 -46.50 -29.29
C ALA A 459 -10.30 -45.13 -29.99
N ALA A 460 -11.46 -44.46 -29.94
CA ALA A 460 -11.61 -43.09 -30.46
C ALA A 460 -10.68 -42.09 -29.73
N GLY A 461 -10.62 -42.17 -28.39
CA GLY A 461 -9.78 -41.32 -27.56
C GLY A 461 -8.28 -41.50 -27.82
N GLU A 462 -7.81 -42.74 -28.01
CA GLU A 462 -6.43 -43.02 -28.41
C GLU A 462 -6.14 -42.51 -29.83
N GLY A 463 -7.11 -42.61 -30.75
CA GLY A 463 -7.01 -41.98 -32.08
C GLY A 463 -6.83 -40.46 -32.01
N LEU A 464 -7.61 -39.76 -31.17
CA LEU A 464 -7.48 -38.32 -30.95
C LEU A 464 -6.13 -37.93 -30.34
N LYS A 465 -5.62 -38.73 -29.39
CA LYS A 465 -4.28 -38.51 -28.82
C LYS A 465 -3.19 -38.67 -29.89
N ALA A 466 -3.25 -39.74 -30.68
CA ALA A 466 -2.21 -40.09 -31.63
C ALA A 466 -2.18 -39.15 -32.85
N LYS A 467 -3.35 -38.85 -33.44
CA LYS A 467 -3.42 -38.08 -34.70
C LYS A 467 -3.59 -36.57 -34.50
N LEU A 468 -4.22 -36.13 -33.40
CA LEU A 468 -4.48 -34.70 -33.13
C LEU A 468 -3.74 -34.15 -31.91
N GLY A 469 -3.02 -34.99 -31.16
CA GLY A 469 -2.30 -34.54 -29.96
C GLY A 469 -3.22 -34.09 -28.83
N VAL A 470 -4.48 -34.50 -28.82
CA VAL A 470 -5.44 -34.16 -27.77
C VAL A 470 -5.00 -34.78 -26.45
N LYS A 471 -4.94 -33.98 -25.39
CA LYS A 471 -4.61 -34.46 -24.04
C LYS A 471 -5.89 -34.65 -23.24
N GLY A 472 -6.19 -35.89 -22.85
CA GLY A 472 -7.45 -36.21 -22.21
C GLY A 472 -7.54 -37.64 -21.67
N GLY A 473 -8.66 -37.92 -21.01
CA GLY A 473 -8.97 -39.18 -20.37
C GLY A 473 -10.48 -39.40 -20.24
N GLY A 474 -10.87 -40.64 -19.98
CA GLY A 474 -12.25 -41.06 -19.92
C GLY A 474 -12.43 -42.34 -19.13
N LYS A 475 -13.67 -42.63 -18.76
CA LYS A 475 -14.06 -43.89 -18.13
C LYS A 475 -15.49 -44.23 -18.56
N GLY A 476 -15.71 -45.47 -18.97
CA GLY A 476 -17.01 -45.96 -19.40
C GLY A 476 -17.43 -45.29 -20.71
N PRO A 477 -18.71 -44.88 -20.86
CA PRO A 477 -19.24 -44.38 -22.13
C PRO A 477 -18.75 -42.96 -22.49
N ARG A 478 -17.80 -42.37 -21.75
CA ARG A 478 -17.38 -40.97 -21.93
C ARG A 478 -15.88 -40.78 -21.82
N TRP A 479 -15.37 -39.88 -22.66
CA TRP A 479 -13.98 -39.41 -22.63
C TRP A 479 -13.92 -37.92 -22.93
N SER A 480 -13.06 -37.17 -22.26
CA SER A 480 -12.88 -35.73 -22.53
C SER A 480 -11.42 -35.37 -22.65
N GLY A 481 -11.12 -34.37 -23.47
CA GLY A 481 -9.77 -33.91 -23.70
C GLY A 481 -9.70 -32.48 -24.22
N LYS A 482 -8.47 -31.97 -24.25
CA LYS A 482 -8.14 -30.62 -24.68
C LYS A 482 -7.13 -30.68 -25.82
N PHE A 483 -7.44 -29.98 -26.89
CA PHE A 483 -6.53 -29.67 -27.98
C PHE A 483 -5.94 -28.28 -27.76
N THR A 484 -4.63 -28.13 -27.95
CA THR A 484 -3.95 -26.84 -27.84
C THR A 484 -3.46 -26.39 -29.20
N GLY A 485 -3.86 -25.20 -29.62
CA GLY A 485 -3.52 -24.60 -30.90
C GLY A 485 -4.74 -24.07 -31.63
N VAL A 486 -4.55 -23.72 -32.90
CA VAL A 486 -5.61 -23.23 -33.78
C VAL A 486 -6.35 -24.42 -34.41
N TRP A 487 -7.63 -24.55 -34.10
CA TRP A 487 -8.56 -25.49 -34.69
C TRP A 487 -9.00 -24.98 -36.07
N LYS A 488 -8.58 -25.67 -37.13
CA LYS A 488 -9.00 -25.40 -38.50
C LYS A 488 -10.00 -26.48 -38.89
N GLU A 489 -11.27 -26.11 -39.03
CA GLU A 489 -12.34 -27.09 -39.32
C GLU A 489 -12.03 -27.97 -40.54
N ASN A 490 -11.40 -27.42 -41.57
CA ASN A 490 -11.01 -28.16 -42.77
C ASN A 490 -9.85 -29.16 -42.58
N ARG A 491 -9.20 -29.18 -41.42
CA ARG A 491 -8.11 -30.09 -41.09
C ARG A 491 -8.48 -30.95 -39.89
N GLU A 492 -8.77 -30.33 -38.75
CA GLU A 492 -9.05 -31.05 -37.50
C GLU A 492 -10.33 -31.90 -37.61
N ASN A 493 -11.42 -31.39 -38.21
CA ASN A 493 -12.65 -32.17 -38.33
C ASN A 493 -12.43 -33.38 -39.26
N VAL A 494 -11.68 -33.19 -40.36
CA VAL A 494 -11.35 -34.29 -41.30
C VAL A 494 -10.57 -35.40 -40.60
N VAL A 495 -9.60 -35.06 -39.75
CA VAL A 495 -8.84 -36.06 -38.99
C VAL A 495 -9.74 -36.81 -37.99
N ILE A 496 -10.72 -36.13 -37.38
CA ILE A 496 -11.70 -36.79 -36.50
C ILE A 496 -12.57 -37.76 -37.29
N ASP A 497 -13.05 -37.35 -38.46
CA ASP A 497 -13.85 -38.21 -39.33
C ASP A 497 -13.05 -39.45 -39.77
N GLU A 498 -11.77 -39.31 -40.11
CA GLU A 498 -10.88 -40.44 -40.40
C GLU A 498 -10.70 -41.39 -39.20
N ILE A 499 -10.59 -40.85 -37.99
CA ILE A 499 -10.54 -41.66 -36.76
C ILE A 499 -11.83 -42.44 -36.62
N LEU A 500 -12.99 -41.79 -36.78
CA LEU A 500 -14.29 -42.43 -36.69
C LEU A 500 -14.43 -43.54 -37.74
N VAL A 501 -14.07 -43.31 -39.00
CA VAL A 501 -14.12 -44.35 -40.05
C VAL A 501 -13.30 -45.58 -39.68
N SER A 502 -12.19 -45.44 -38.97
CA SER A 502 -11.32 -46.55 -38.57
C SER A 502 -11.82 -47.43 -37.40
N LEU A 503 -12.86 -46.99 -36.68
CA LEU A 503 -13.52 -47.76 -35.61
C LEU A 503 -14.40 -48.88 -36.15
#